data_AF-A0A6B8QX45-F1
#
_entry.id   AF-A0A6B8QX45-F1
#
_cell.length_a   1.000
_cell.length_b   1.000
_cell.length_c   1.000
_cell.angle_alpha   90.00
_cell.angle_beta   90.00
_cell.angle_gamma   90.00
#
_symmetry.space_group_name_H-M   'P 1'
#
loop_
_entity.id
_entity.type
_entity.pdbx_description
1 polymer ?
#
loop_
_entity_poly.entity_id
_entity_poly.type
_entity_poly.pdbx_seq_one_letter_code
_entity_poly.pdbx_strand_id
1 'polypeptide(L)'
;MATCLFHVTGPTQAYRIAASGRYAPLSVDPMNTDACLNLFATSVRGEPITHAPDRQLMEGTGAALVVEWSGPEEIMRTWSETPPQRDVLYHQPWDAHKSEDPLATPEAYYRSLVLAGTEQHLSIVGFRLDEDRVKEAWIFGVLPSEVMGAWRLAPEVVRRAVAGYGVQRMQAAMQRLIGTGRPLVVEGA
;
A
#
# COMPACT_ATOMS: atom_id res chain seq x y z
N MET A 1 -17.26 10.62 -7.08
CA MET A 1 -17.11 9.80 -5.87
C MET A 1 -15.78 9.09 -5.95
N ALA A 2 -15.06 8.98 -4.83
CA ALA A 2 -13.71 8.42 -4.82
C ALA A 2 -13.73 6.88 -4.78
N THR A 3 -12.71 6.26 -5.37
CA THR A 3 -12.43 4.82 -5.30
C THR A 3 -11.51 4.57 -4.11
N CYS A 4 -11.87 3.59 -3.28
CA CYS A 4 -11.14 3.26 -2.06
C CYS A 4 -10.26 2.04 -2.30
N LEU A 5 -8.98 2.23 -2.03
CA LEU A 5 -7.89 1.34 -2.41
C LEU A 5 -7.02 1.05 -1.19
N PHE A 6 -6.43 -0.14 -1.15
CA PHE A 6 -5.53 -0.56 -0.08
C PHE A 6 -4.18 -0.96 -0.66
N HIS A 7 -3.12 -0.28 -0.24
CA HIS A 7 -1.76 -0.73 -0.46
C HIS A 7 -1.29 -1.54 0.74
N VAL A 8 -0.96 -2.81 0.56
CA VAL A 8 -0.52 -3.69 1.64
C VAL A 8 1.00 -3.90 1.55
N THR A 9 1.71 -3.65 2.65
CA THR A 9 3.17 -3.74 2.72
C THR A 9 3.66 -3.85 4.16
N GLY A 10 4.97 -4.01 4.37
CA GLY A 10 5.56 -4.06 5.72
C GLY A 10 5.47 -2.72 6.46
N PRO A 11 5.43 -2.70 7.81
CA PRO A 11 5.27 -1.47 8.60
C PRO A 11 6.31 -0.39 8.25
N THR A 12 7.58 -0.77 8.09
CA THR A 12 8.65 0.16 7.74
C THR A 12 8.43 0.82 6.38
N GLN A 13 7.99 0.05 5.37
CA GLN A 13 7.75 0.57 4.04
C GLN A 13 6.49 1.45 4.01
N ALA A 14 5.42 1.04 4.71
CA ALA A 14 4.21 1.85 4.87
C ALA A 14 4.52 3.22 5.47
N TYR A 15 5.37 3.27 6.51
CA TYR A 15 5.82 4.54 7.09
C TYR A 15 6.63 5.37 6.11
N ARG A 16 7.58 4.76 5.38
CA ARG A 16 8.40 5.50 4.41
C ARG A 16 7.54 6.15 3.33
N ILE A 17 6.59 5.41 2.76
CA ILE A 17 5.63 5.94 1.78
C ILE A 17 4.79 7.06 2.41
N ALA A 18 4.26 6.84 3.62
CA ALA A 18 3.50 7.85 4.33
C ALA A 18 4.34 9.07 4.74
N ALA A 19 5.67 8.95 4.88
CA ALA A 19 6.57 10.02 5.29
C ALA A 19 7.11 10.83 4.11
N SER A 20 7.30 10.19 2.96
CA SER A 20 7.71 10.84 1.72
C SER A 20 6.52 11.38 0.93
N GLY A 21 5.33 10.77 1.04
CA GLY A 21 4.24 10.97 0.08
C GLY A 21 4.57 10.42 -1.30
N ARG A 22 5.54 9.51 -1.39
CA ARG A 22 6.08 8.98 -2.64
C ARG A 22 6.23 7.47 -2.57
N TYR A 23 5.84 6.79 -3.65
CA TYR A 23 6.09 5.38 -3.88
C TYR A 23 6.90 5.20 -5.16
N ALA A 24 8.01 4.47 -5.07
CA ALA A 24 8.78 4.01 -6.21
C ALA A 24 8.50 2.52 -6.42
N PRO A 25 8.03 2.10 -7.61
CA PRO A 25 7.91 0.68 -7.95
C PRO A 25 9.25 -0.05 -7.85
N LEU A 26 9.22 -1.35 -7.55
CA LEU A 26 10.43 -2.19 -7.42
C LEU A 26 10.93 -2.70 -8.77
N SER A 27 10.13 -2.55 -9.83
CA SER A 27 10.49 -2.87 -11.21
C SER A 27 10.11 -1.74 -12.15
N VAL A 28 10.78 -1.69 -13.29
CA VAL A 28 10.42 -0.81 -14.43
C VAL A 28 9.91 -1.62 -15.63
N ASP A 29 9.89 -2.96 -15.50
CA ASP A 29 9.35 -3.87 -16.50
C ASP A 29 7.82 -3.90 -16.38
N PRO A 30 7.06 -3.40 -17.37
CA PRO A 30 5.59 -3.37 -17.31
C PRO A 30 4.95 -4.76 -17.26
N MET A 31 5.70 -5.82 -17.56
CA MET A 31 5.23 -7.21 -17.44
C MET A 31 5.42 -7.78 -16.03
N ASN A 32 6.03 -7.03 -15.11
CA ASN A 32 6.21 -7.42 -13.72
C ASN A 32 5.16 -6.72 -12.82
N THR A 33 4.49 -7.47 -11.95
CA THR A 33 3.53 -6.92 -10.98
C THR A 33 4.17 -5.92 -10.01
N ASP A 34 5.49 -5.99 -9.83
CA ASP A 34 6.27 -5.06 -9.02
C ASP A 34 6.56 -3.71 -9.70
N ALA A 35 6.19 -3.55 -10.97
CA ALA A 35 6.33 -2.29 -11.70
C ALA A 35 5.17 -1.31 -11.46
N CYS A 36 4.26 -1.65 -10.55
CA CYS A 36 3.17 -0.77 -10.16
C CYS A 36 3.00 -0.72 -8.63
N LEU A 37 2.25 0.28 -8.16
CA LEU A 37 1.76 0.28 -6.78
C LEU A 37 0.60 -0.71 -6.72
N ASN A 38 0.84 -1.91 -6.18
CA ASN A 38 -0.21 -2.90 -5.99
C ASN A 38 -1.26 -2.35 -5.01
N LEU A 39 -2.47 -2.12 -5.53
CA LEU A 39 -3.61 -1.56 -4.82
C LEU A 39 -4.82 -2.48 -4.97
N PHE A 40 -5.36 -2.91 -3.84
CA PHE A 40 -6.59 -3.67 -3.77
C PHE A 40 -7.78 -2.73 -3.67
N ALA A 41 -8.74 -2.85 -4.58
CA ALA A 41 -9.97 -2.07 -4.50
C ALA A 41 -11.00 -2.75 -3.60
N THR A 42 -11.61 -1.99 -2.68
CA THR A 42 -12.78 -2.44 -1.92
C THR A 42 -14.08 -1.80 -2.41
N SER A 43 -13.97 -0.66 -3.09
CA SER A 43 -15.08 0.02 -3.75
C SER A 43 -14.60 0.83 -4.93
N VAL A 44 -15.33 0.84 -6.03
CA VAL A 44 -15.06 1.65 -7.24
C VAL A 44 -16.16 2.69 -7.39
N ARG A 45 -15.76 3.96 -7.48
CA ARG A 45 -16.68 5.12 -7.58
C ARG A 45 -17.77 5.15 -6.49
N GLY A 46 -17.46 4.62 -5.31
CA GLY A 46 -18.39 4.53 -4.19
C GLY A 46 -19.23 3.25 -4.14
N GLU A 47 -19.18 2.41 -5.18
CA GLU A 47 -19.88 1.13 -5.22
C GLU A 47 -18.97 0.01 -4.67
N PRO A 48 -19.43 -0.79 -3.68
CA PRO A 48 -18.66 -1.91 -3.14
C PRO A 48 -18.31 -2.96 -4.19
N ILE A 49 -17.12 -3.56 -4.09
CA ILE A 49 -16.72 -4.69 -4.95
C ILE A 49 -17.13 -6.02 -4.29
N THR A 50 -17.83 -6.87 -5.04
CA THR A 50 -18.36 -8.17 -4.59
C THR A 50 -17.27 -9.14 -4.10
N HIS A 51 -16.06 -9.04 -4.63
CA HIS A 51 -14.90 -9.88 -4.29
C HIS A 51 -13.78 -9.11 -3.57
N ALA A 52 -14.13 -8.02 -2.87
CA ALA A 52 -13.14 -7.26 -2.11
C ALA A 52 -12.35 -8.19 -1.17
N PRO A 53 -11.00 -8.09 -1.13
CA PRO A 53 -10.20 -8.96 -0.28
C PRO A 53 -10.63 -8.84 1.19
N ASP A 54 -10.93 -9.99 1.80
CA ASP A 54 -11.35 -10.07 3.20
C ASP A 54 -10.30 -9.48 4.14
N ARG A 55 -10.70 -9.15 5.37
CA ARG A 55 -9.81 -8.67 6.46
C ARG A 55 -8.53 -9.49 6.61
N GLN A 56 -8.55 -10.76 6.23
CA GLN A 56 -7.39 -11.66 6.23
C GLN A 56 -6.23 -11.24 5.31
N LEU A 57 -6.42 -10.38 4.31
CA LEU A 57 -5.30 -9.90 3.48
C LEU A 57 -4.31 -8.99 4.25
N MET A 58 -4.78 -8.42 5.36
CA MET A 58 -3.96 -7.57 6.24
C MET A 58 -3.15 -8.41 7.23
N GLU A 59 -3.60 -9.64 7.49
CA GLU A 59 -2.97 -10.59 8.40
C GLU A 59 -1.78 -11.24 7.67
N GLY A 60 -0.56 -10.91 8.10
CA GLY A 60 0.67 -11.53 7.58
C GLY A 60 1.64 -10.58 6.87
N THR A 61 1.17 -9.55 6.17
CA THR A 61 2.00 -8.57 5.43
C THR A 61 2.41 -7.35 6.26
N GLY A 62 1.63 -7.00 7.29
CA GLY A 62 2.08 -6.15 8.40
C GLY A 62 1.48 -4.74 8.49
N ALA A 63 1.18 -4.09 7.36
CA ALA A 63 0.52 -2.79 7.34
C ALA A 63 -0.27 -2.58 6.04
N ALA A 64 -1.33 -1.77 6.12
CA ALA A 64 -2.11 -1.36 4.95
C ALA A 64 -2.30 0.16 4.95
N LEU A 65 -2.03 0.82 3.81
CA LEU A 65 -2.38 2.22 3.58
C LEU A 65 -3.72 2.28 2.86
N VAL A 66 -4.66 3.06 3.39
CA VAL A 66 -5.94 3.37 2.74
C VAL A 66 -5.70 4.55 1.82
N VAL A 67 -6.00 4.36 0.55
CA VAL A 67 -5.76 5.33 -0.51
C VAL A 67 -7.08 5.64 -1.20
N GLU A 68 -7.37 6.93 -1.37
CA GLU A 68 -8.49 7.40 -2.17
C GLU A 68 -8.00 7.86 -3.54
N TRP A 69 -8.73 7.44 -4.56
CA TRP A 69 -8.59 7.89 -5.93
C TRP A 69 -9.79 8.70 -6.36
N SER A 70 -9.56 9.90 -6.90
CA SER A 70 -10.61 10.84 -7.33
C SER A 70 -10.56 11.23 -8.81
N GLY A 71 -9.72 10.56 -9.60
CA GLY A 71 -9.46 10.87 -11.01
C GLY A 71 -10.23 9.98 -11.98
N PRO A 72 -9.94 10.09 -13.29
CA PRO A 72 -10.56 9.26 -14.31
C PRO A 72 -10.11 7.79 -14.20
N GLU A 73 -11.05 6.87 -14.42
CA GLU A 73 -10.79 5.42 -14.39
C GLU A 73 -11.28 4.81 -15.70
N GLU A 74 -10.50 3.88 -16.23
CA GLU A 74 -10.81 3.06 -17.40
C GLU A 74 -10.98 1.59 -16.97
N ILE A 75 -12.05 0.94 -17.42
CA ILE A 75 -12.26 -0.48 -17.16
C ILE A 75 -11.64 -1.25 -18.32
N MET A 76 -10.68 -2.13 -18.03
CA MET A 76 -10.01 -2.94 -19.03
C MET A 76 -10.57 -4.36 -19.02
N ARG A 77 -10.64 -4.99 -20.21
CA ARG A 77 -11.10 -6.38 -20.36
C ARG A 77 -9.98 -7.37 -20.04
N THR A 78 -8.94 -7.42 -20.88
CA THR A 78 -7.78 -8.33 -20.72
C THR A 78 -6.48 -7.62 -21.09
N TRP A 79 -5.35 -8.08 -20.52
CA TRP A 79 -4.01 -7.56 -20.86
C TRP A 79 -3.61 -7.83 -22.32
N SER A 80 -4.18 -8.88 -22.94
CA SER A 80 -3.97 -9.21 -24.35
C SER A 80 -4.70 -8.28 -25.30
N GLU A 81 -5.90 -7.81 -24.93
CA GLU A 81 -6.66 -6.84 -25.73
C GLU A 81 -6.20 -5.41 -25.49
N THR A 82 -5.67 -5.10 -24.30
CA THR A 82 -5.20 -3.76 -23.96
C THR A 82 -3.86 -3.87 -23.23
N PRO A 83 -2.73 -3.83 -23.97
CA PRO A 83 -1.41 -4.01 -23.40
C PRO A 83 -1.08 -2.96 -22.34
N PRO A 84 -0.28 -3.31 -21.30
CA PRO A 84 0.15 -2.36 -20.30
C PRO A 84 0.93 -1.21 -20.95
N GLN A 85 0.56 0.01 -20.60
CA GLN A 85 1.29 1.22 -20.94
C GLN A 85 2.29 1.56 -19.84
N ARG A 86 3.44 2.11 -20.24
CA ARG A 86 4.43 2.67 -19.31
C ARG A 86 3.84 3.84 -18.54
N ASP A 87 4.33 4.03 -17.33
CA ASP A 87 3.95 5.14 -16.46
C ASP A 87 2.46 5.19 -16.14
N VAL A 88 1.78 4.04 -16.14
CA VAL A 88 0.37 3.95 -15.77
C VAL A 88 0.20 3.06 -14.56
N LEU A 89 -0.56 3.54 -13.58
CA LEU A 89 -0.88 2.79 -12.36
C LEU A 89 -2.04 1.81 -12.61
N TYR A 90 -1.93 0.59 -12.09
CA TYR A 90 -2.98 -0.43 -12.23
C TYR A 90 -3.61 -0.71 -10.86
N HIS A 91 -4.94 -0.86 -10.82
CA HIS A 91 -5.64 -1.38 -9.64
C HIS A 91 -6.03 -2.83 -9.90
N GLN A 92 -5.74 -3.68 -8.94
CA GLN A 92 -6.05 -5.10 -9.04
C GLN A 92 -7.26 -5.36 -8.13
N PRO A 93 -8.42 -5.77 -8.68
CA PRO A 93 -9.56 -6.19 -7.87
C PRO A 93 -9.43 -7.62 -7.32
N TRP A 94 -8.24 -8.23 -7.38
CA TRP A 94 -7.95 -9.56 -6.81
C TRP A 94 -6.56 -9.62 -6.18
N ASP A 95 -6.32 -10.70 -5.46
CA ASP A 95 -5.06 -10.99 -4.77
C ASP A 95 -4.06 -11.69 -5.72
N ALA A 96 -3.05 -10.95 -6.18
CA ALA A 96 -1.99 -11.49 -7.03
C ALA A 96 -1.22 -12.64 -6.35
N HIS A 97 -1.17 -12.69 -5.02
CA HIS A 97 -0.48 -13.76 -4.29
C HIS A 97 -1.26 -15.08 -4.26
N LYS A 98 -2.52 -15.08 -4.71
CA LYS A 98 -3.38 -16.27 -4.78
C LYS A 98 -3.63 -16.76 -6.21
N SER A 99 -3.07 -16.10 -7.22
CA SER A 99 -3.17 -16.54 -8.61
C SER A 99 -1.88 -17.23 -9.04
N GLU A 100 -1.98 -18.46 -9.56
CA GLU A 100 -0.84 -19.18 -10.16
C GLU A 100 -0.33 -18.51 -11.44
N ASP A 101 -1.22 -17.77 -12.14
CA ASP A 101 -0.87 -16.90 -13.25
C ASP A 101 -1.73 -15.63 -13.19
N PRO A 102 -1.27 -14.58 -12.47
CA PRO A 102 -2.03 -13.36 -12.28
C PRO A 102 -2.31 -12.62 -13.60
N LEU A 103 -1.57 -12.93 -14.68
CA LEU A 103 -1.69 -12.28 -15.98
C LEU A 103 -2.51 -13.09 -16.99
N ALA A 104 -2.62 -14.41 -16.86
CA ALA A 104 -3.32 -15.25 -17.86
C ALA A 104 -4.85 -15.27 -17.73
N THR A 105 -5.42 -15.12 -16.54
CA THR A 105 -6.88 -15.18 -16.36
C THR A 105 -7.40 -14.29 -15.23
N PRO A 106 -7.75 -13.05 -15.53
CA PRO A 106 -8.62 -12.29 -14.64
C PRO A 106 -9.84 -11.73 -15.36
N GLU A 107 -10.99 -11.85 -14.71
CA GLU A 107 -12.30 -11.56 -15.30
C GLU A 107 -12.62 -10.06 -15.48
N ALA A 108 -11.87 -9.11 -14.87
CA ALA A 108 -11.95 -7.66 -15.16
C ALA A 108 -10.90 -6.81 -14.40
N TYR A 109 -9.96 -6.14 -15.07
CA TYR A 109 -9.07 -5.14 -14.41
C TYR A 109 -9.72 -3.74 -14.38
N TYR A 110 -9.44 -2.96 -13.33
CA TYR A 110 -9.70 -1.51 -13.31
C TYR A 110 -8.37 -0.75 -13.42
N ARG A 111 -8.24 0.07 -14.45
CA ARG A 111 -7.08 0.94 -14.69
C ARG A 111 -7.41 2.33 -14.19
N SER A 112 -6.62 2.89 -13.29
CA SER A 112 -6.63 4.35 -13.14
C SER A 112 -5.43 4.92 -13.84
N LEU A 113 -5.72 5.86 -14.72
CA LEU A 113 -4.77 6.55 -15.57
C LEU A 113 -3.96 7.56 -14.75
N VAL A 114 -3.17 7.09 -13.77
CA VAL A 114 -2.12 7.91 -13.18
C VAL A 114 -0.96 7.84 -14.16
N LEU A 115 -0.73 8.91 -14.90
CA LEU A 115 0.60 9.13 -15.47
C LEU A 115 1.58 9.24 -14.30
N ALA A 116 2.63 8.45 -14.30
CA ALA A 116 3.60 8.49 -13.22
C ALA A 116 4.16 9.92 -13.05
N GLY A 117 4.31 10.35 -11.79
CA GLY A 117 4.65 11.74 -11.45
C GLY A 117 3.48 12.72 -11.35
N THR A 118 2.22 12.32 -11.58
CA THR A 118 1.08 13.20 -11.28
C THR A 118 0.73 13.18 -9.79
N GLU A 119 0.76 14.35 -9.14
CA GLU A 119 0.33 14.53 -7.74
C GLU A 119 -1.19 14.67 -7.60
N GLN A 120 -1.89 14.72 -8.72
CA GLN A 120 -3.33 14.97 -8.78
C GLN A 120 -4.07 13.63 -8.66
N HIS A 121 -5.06 13.59 -7.79
CA HIS A 121 -6.08 12.54 -7.64
C HIS A 121 -5.82 11.35 -6.70
N LEU A 122 -4.59 11.15 -6.20
CA LEU A 122 -4.27 10.04 -5.28
C LEU A 122 -3.89 10.55 -3.88
N SER A 123 -4.53 10.05 -2.84
CA SER A 123 -4.24 10.46 -1.46
C SER A 123 -4.34 9.32 -0.46
N ILE A 124 -3.36 9.20 0.42
CA ILE A 124 -3.44 8.33 1.60
C ILE A 124 -4.37 8.99 2.61
N VAL A 125 -5.50 8.36 2.91
CA VAL A 125 -6.52 8.90 3.82
C VAL A 125 -6.60 8.14 5.14
N GLY A 126 -5.89 7.02 5.25
CA GLY A 126 -5.88 6.21 6.45
C GLY A 126 -4.84 5.10 6.40
N PHE A 127 -4.78 4.33 7.48
CA PHE A 127 -3.89 3.19 7.58
C PHE A 127 -4.44 2.16 8.56
N ARG A 128 -3.90 0.94 8.47
CA ARG A 128 -4.07 -0.14 9.44
C ARG A 128 -2.72 -0.80 9.68
N LEU A 129 -2.52 -1.26 10.91
CA LEU A 129 -1.29 -1.92 11.35
C LEU A 129 -1.65 -3.29 11.92
N ASP A 130 -0.92 -4.32 11.50
CA ASP A 130 -0.87 -5.59 12.19
C ASP A 130 0.06 -5.43 13.41
N GLU A 131 -0.52 -5.47 14.60
CA GLU A 131 0.23 -5.22 15.82
C GLU A 131 1.39 -6.20 16.01
N ASP A 132 1.23 -7.47 15.61
CA ASP A 132 2.23 -8.48 15.87
C ASP A 132 3.43 -8.30 14.93
N ARG A 133 3.18 -7.93 13.68
CA ARG A 133 4.25 -7.53 12.75
C ARG A 133 4.95 -6.23 13.18
N VAL A 134 4.22 -5.29 13.76
CA VAL A 134 4.84 -4.07 14.32
C VAL A 134 5.68 -4.38 15.57
N LYS A 135 5.20 -5.25 16.47
CA LYS A 135 5.96 -5.73 17.63
C LYS A 135 7.24 -6.43 17.19
N GLU A 136 7.14 -7.31 16.19
CA GLU A 136 8.28 -8.02 15.62
C GLU A 136 9.32 -7.03 15.05
N ALA A 137 8.87 -6.09 14.21
CA ALA A 137 9.74 -5.06 13.64
C ALA A 137 10.40 -4.17 14.72
N TRP A 138 9.68 -3.86 15.80
CA TRP A 138 10.20 -3.14 16.96
C TRP A 138 11.27 -3.94 17.70
N ILE A 139 11.02 -5.23 17.98
CA ILE A 139 11.95 -6.13 18.67
C ILE A 139 13.26 -6.22 17.89
N PHE A 140 13.19 -6.42 16.58
CA PHE A 140 14.36 -6.46 15.70
C PHE A 140 14.98 -5.08 15.44
N GLY A 141 14.33 -4.00 15.85
CA GLY A 141 14.84 -2.64 15.69
C GLY A 141 14.86 -2.15 14.24
N VAL A 142 14.00 -2.69 13.38
CA VAL A 142 13.95 -2.40 11.94
C VAL A 142 12.86 -1.38 11.58
N LEU A 143 12.10 -0.90 12.57
CA LEU A 143 11.21 0.24 12.38
C LEU A 143 12.02 1.53 12.08
N PRO A 144 11.40 2.52 11.42
CA PRO A 144 12.04 3.80 11.09
C PRO A 144 12.62 4.52 12.31
N SER A 145 13.69 5.29 12.10
CA SER A 145 14.42 5.96 13.18
C SER A 145 13.58 6.98 13.95
N GLU A 146 12.62 7.59 13.27
CA GLU A 146 11.64 8.54 13.79
C GLU A 146 10.65 7.86 14.75
N VAL A 147 10.36 6.58 14.49
CA VAL A 147 9.53 5.73 15.35
C VAL A 147 10.37 5.18 16.50
N MET A 148 11.55 4.63 16.22
CA MET A 148 12.43 4.00 17.21
C MET A 148 13.07 5.01 18.18
N GLY A 149 13.52 6.16 17.70
CA GLY A 149 14.33 7.10 18.47
C GLY A 149 15.54 6.42 19.14
N ALA A 150 15.75 6.70 20.43
CA ALA A 150 16.83 6.09 21.22
C ALA A 150 16.67 4.57 21.44
N TRP A 151 15.46 4.01 21.29
CA TRP A 151 15.20 2.58 21.51
C TRP A 151 15.93 1.67 20.52
N ARG A 152 16.39 2.20 19.38
CA ARG A 152 17.27 1.47 18.46
C ARG A 152 18.56 0.96 19.13
N LEU A 153 19.00 1.66 20.18
CA LEU A 153 20.21 1.33 20.94
C LEU A 153 19.94 0.40 22.12
N ALA A 154 18.67 0.25 22.52
CA ALA A 154 18.30 -0.63 23.62
C ALA A 154 18.48 -2.10 23.21
N PRO A 155 18.98 -2.99 24.08
CA PRO A 155 19.07 -4.42 23.78
C PRO A 155 17.73 -5.03 23.37
N GLU A 156 17.76 -6.08 22.54
CA GLU A 156 16.55 -6.77 22.04
C GLU A 156 15.62 -7.21 23.18
N VAL A 157 16.19 -7.76 24.27
CA VAL A 157 15.41 -8.20 25.45
C VAL A 157 14.60 -7.05 26.07
N VAL A 158 15.17 -5.84 26.10
CA VAL A 158 14.48 -4.65 26.59
C VAL A 158 13.38 -4.25 25.61
N ARG A 159 13.68 -4.23 24.31
CA ARG A 159 12.67 -3.92 23.27
C ARG A 159 11.50 -4.90 23.29
N ARG A 160 11.76 -6.19 23.52
CA ARG A 160 10.74 -7.23 23.68
C ARG A 160 9.85 -6.99 24.88
N ALA A 161 10.41 -6.60 26.03
CA ALA A 161 9.64 -6.29 27.23
C ALA A 161 8.65 -5.11 27.03
N VAL A 162 8.97 -4.18 26.11
CA VAL A 162 8.13 -3.02 25.79
C VAL A 162 7.56 -3.05 24.37
N ALA A 163 7.35 -4.24 23.78
CA ALA A 163 6.94 -4.33 22.37
C ALA A 163 5.62 -3.59 22.06
N GLY A 164 4.66 -3.58 22.99
CA GLY A 164 3.41 -2.80 22.86
C GLY A 164 3.64 -1.28 22.76
N TYR A 165 4.72 -0.77 23.35
CA TYR A 165 5.11 0.64 23.20
C TYR A 165 5.53 0.95 21.76
N GLY A 166 6.14 0.00 21.06
CA GLY A 166 6.47 0.13 19.64
C GLY A 166 5.24 0.34 18.76
N VAL A 167 4.16 -0.40 19.03
CA VAL A 167 2.86 -0.25 18.34
C VAL A 167 2.29 1.15 18.55
N GLN A 168 2.25 1.61 19.81
CA GLN A 168 1.74 2.95 20.15
C GLN A 168 2.52 4.06 19.44
N ARG A 169 3.86 3.94 19.41
CA ARG A 169 4.71 4.92 18.72
C ARG A 169 4.51 4.91 17.22
N MET A 170 4.42 3.73 16.61
CA MET A 170 4.16 3.59 15.19
C MET A 170 2.82 4.20 14.80
N GLN A 171 1.77 3.90 15.55
CA GLN A 171 0.43 4.42 15.31
C GLN A 171 0.39 5.94 15.44
N ALA A 172 0.99 6.51 16.50
CA ALA A 172 1.07 7.95 16.67
C ALA A 172 1.87 8.63 15.55
N ALA A 173 2.94 8.00 15.07
CA ALA A 173 3.75 8.56 13.99
C ALA A 173 3.00 8.53 12.64
N MET A 174 2.36 7.41 12.29
CA MET A 174 1.52 7.28 11.10
C MET A 174 0.37 8.28 11.11
N GLN A 175 -0.29 8.46 12.26
CA GLN A 175 -1.42 9.37 12.40
C GLN A 175 -1.01 10.84 12.23
N ARG A 176 0.21 11.21 12.67
CA ARG A 176 0.78 12.55 12.40
C ARG A 176 1.11 12.77 10.92
N LEU A 177 1.59 11.74 10.23
CA LEU A 177 1.98 11.84 8.82
C LEU A 177 0.80 11.91 7.87
N ILE A 178 -0.26 11.14 8.16
CA ILE A 178 -1.43 11.03 7.28
C ILE A 178 -2.46 12.11 7.61
N GLY A 179 -2.64 12.47 8.88
CA GLY A 179 -3.54 13.56 9.29
C GLY A 179 -4.96 13.41 8.72
N THR A 180 -5.43 14.44 8.00
CA THR A 180 -6.72 14.45 7.30
C THR A 180 -6.64 13.98 5.84
N GLY A 181 -5.48 13.47 5.41
CA GLY A 181 -5.19 13.10 4.04
C GLY A 181 -3.79 13.56 3.64
N ARG A 182 -3.08 12.70 2.89
CA ARG A 182 -1.75 12.97 2.38
C ARG A 182 -1.67 12.65 0.89
N PRO A 183 -1.29 13.61 0.03
CA PRO A 183 -1.04 13.32 -1.38
C PRO A 183 0.00 12.21 -1.56
N LEU A 184 -0.26 11.32 -2.52
CA LEU A 184 0.65 10.23 -2.87
C LEU A 184 1.04 10.34 -4.33
N VAL A 185 2.35 10.44 -4.57
CA VAL A 185 2.93 10.42 -5.91
C VAL A 185 3.52 9.04 -6.16
N VAL A 186 3.15 8.42 -7.28
CA VAL A 186 3.85 7.24 -7.78
C VAL A 186 4.92 7.71 -8.75
N GLU A 187 6.17 7.48 -8.39
CA GLU A 187 7.33 7.87 -9.20
C GLU A 187 7.33 7.07 -10.50
N GLY A 188 7.52 7.77 -11.61
CA GLY A 188 7.75 7.16 -12.92
C GLY A 188 9.19 6.71 -13.07
N ALA A 189 9.40 5.78 -14.00
CA ALA A 189 10.72 5.32 -14.39
C ALA A 189 11.25 6.12 -15.58
#